data_AF-A0A1Q5PUK3-F1
#
_entry.id   AF-A0A1Q5PUK3-F1
#
_cell.length_a   1.000
_cell.length_b   1.000
_cell.length_c   1.000
_cell.angle_alpha   90.00
_cell.angle_beta   90.00
_cell.angle_gamma   90.00
#
_symmetry.space_group_name_H-M   'P 1'
#
loop_
_entity.id
_entity.type
_entity.pdbx_description
1 polymer ?
#
loop_
_entity_poly.entity_id
_entity_poly.type
_entity_poly.pdbx_seq_one_letter_code
_entity_poly.pdbx_strand_id
1 'polypeptide(L)'
;MPAFRSRFAALALAVNVAAAGCSAGATEPAQTPTTAAPVPAVNTEATARSFIPADADPGPALPAAGIHSVITENLEAPRWFLQTPTIDGLEAFNTLVDTELEDARQRFATDHTNVDKAVFNARWQLSQRSGPWITVLVTRETFAGAGWGSEFTSYVANVDTLGASTSARLVAPDKFQQLVEITAAAITKLQGREPLREEGTWPAAIGTQLARSLVPDVDGDLLVQVAPGVLTAYSDGAFIVEIPQQEATGLLTADGAAWLAVGIAAQEPAALPEEPEAPEPEPTPSASPTTDLSTVEPDPVAPAAAQPAPGAEVDCAAVACVALTFDDGPGRHTDRLLDTLRDAQVPATFFILGSAIAGKEATLQRMVQEGHALGNHTWDHPDLTGLSPAQVEEQLRLTNDAILAAAGVAPTSLRPPYGAFVPGQTPSGQLPVVLWDVDTEDWKNRNVAETTKRAVTGVKPGSIILLHDIHPTSVDAVPGIIHKLQEAGYVFVTVPTLLGQMEPGAVYYSR
;
A
#
# COMPACT_ATOMS: atom_id res chain seq x y z
N MET A 1 -70.00 -17.98 19.96
CA MET A 1 -68.63 -18.36 20.36
C MET A 1 -67.83 -18.68 19.10
N PRO A 2 -66.94 -17.80 18.61
CA PRO A 2 -66.05 -18.18 17.52
C PRO A 2 -64.54 -17.90 17.78
N ALA A 3 -63.76 -18.83 17.23
CA ALA A 3 -62.51 -18.69 16.47
C ALA A 3 -61.24 -18.12 17.15
N PHE A 4 -60.31 -19.03 17.38
CA PHE A 4 -58.89 -18.78 17.64
C PHE A 4 -58.13 -18.54 16.31
N ARG A 5 -57.38 -17.43 16.21
CA ARG A 5 -56.33 -17.21 15.19
C ARG A 5 -55.14 -16.45 15.80
N SER A 6 -53.96 -16.99 15.49
CA SER A 6 -52.61 -16.42 15.33
C SER A 6 -52.28 -15.05 15.93
N ARG A 7 -51.16 -14.95 16.68
CA ARG A 7 -50.45 -13.69 16.95
C ARG A 7 -48.94 -13.86 16.79
N PHE A 8 -48.43 -13.36 15.67
CA PHE A 8 -47.08 -12.80 15.54
C PHE A 8 -47.07 -11.39 16.16
N ALA A 9 -46.02 -11.03 16.87
CA ALA A 9 -45.76 -9.65 17.31
C ALA A 9 -44.57 -9.11 16.51
N ALA A 10 -44.84 -8.17 15.61
CA ALA A 10 -43.86 -7.31 14.97
C ALA A 10 -44.00 -5.91 15.58
N LEU A 11 -42.89 -5.36 16.10
CA LEU A 11 -42.83 -3.99 16.59
C LEU A 11 -42.30 -3.11 15.45
N ALA A 12 -43.19 -2.37 14.80
CA ALA A 12 -42.85 -1.29 13.88
C ALA A 12 -43.10 0.04 14.62
N LEU A 13 -42.09 0.91 14.70
CA LEU A 13 -42.30 2.30 15.13
C LEU A 13 -42.32 3.20 13.89
N ALA A 14 -43.42 3.94 13.79
CA ALA A 14 -43.86 4.65 12.61
C ALA A 14 -43.27 6.07 12.49
N VAL A 15 -43.06 6.44 11.24
CA VAL A 15 -42.96 7.79 10.69
C VAL A 15 -44.20 8.60 11.06
N ASN A 16 -44.03 9.82 11.57
CA ASN A 16 -45.11 10.81 11.67
C ASN A 16 -44.91 11.92 10.65
N VAL A 17 -45.71 11.85 9.59
CA VAL A 17 -46.07 12.99 8.74
C VAL A 17 -47.34 13.60 9.33
N ALA A 18 -47.33 14.90 9.61
CA ALA A 18 -48.54 15.67 9.86
C ALA A 18 -48.49 16.97 9.06
N ALA A 19 -49.45 17.10 8.15
CA ALA A 19 -49.77 18.34 7.46
C ALA A 19 -51.23 18.70 7.75
N ALA A 20 -51.49 19.96 8.14
CA ALA A 20 -52.69 20.73 7.78
C ALA A 20 -52.53 22.19 8.27
N GLY A 21 -52.79 23.12 7.35
CA GLY A 21 -52.43 24.55 7.45
C GLY A 21 -53.46 25.49 8.08
N CYS A 22 -53.13 26.78 8.02
CA CYS A 22 -54.05 27.93 8.00
C CYS A 22 -53.33 29.16 7.40
N SER A 23 -54.13 30.09 6.90
CA SER A 23 -53.89 31.04 5.79
C SER A 23 -53.21 32.38 6.11
N ALA A 24 -52.63 32.95 5.05
CA ALA A 24 -52.59 34.38 4.66
C ALA A 24 -51.81 35.40 5.51
N GLY A 25 -50.77 35.96 4.89
CA GLY A 25 -50.08 37.18 5.32
C GLY A 25 -48.79 37.36 4.51
N ALA A 26 -48.86 38.06 3.38
CA ALA A 26 -47.71 38.41 2.58
C ALA A 26 -46.84 39.46 3.31
N THR A 27 -45.59 39.11 3.59
CA THR A 27 -44.48 40.05 3.80
C THR A 27 -43.19 39.31 3.42
N GLU A 28 -42.41 39.90 2.51
CA GLU A 28 -41.09 39.41 2.07
C GLU A 28 -40.19 39.06 3.26
N PRO A 29 -39.44 37.94 3.23
CA PRO A 29 -38.31 37.80 4.13
C PRO A 29 -37.14 38.60 3.55
N ALA A 30 -36.75 39.63 4.29
CA ALA A 30 -35.52 40.38 4.07
C ALA A 30 -34.33 39.42 3.98
N GLN A 31 -33.58 39.51 2.89
CA GLN A 31 -32.24 38.98 2.80
C GLN A 31 -31.35 39.79 3.73
N THR A 32 -30.78 39.15 4.75
CA THR A 32 -29.59 39.64 5.43
C THR A 32 -28.57 38.50 5.41
N PRO A 33 -27.44 38.65 4.69
CA PRO A 33 -26.32 37.74 4.86
C PRO A 33 -25.61 38.14 6.15
N THR A 34 -25.63 37.28 7.16
CA THR A 34 -24.64 37.37 8.24
C THR A 34 -23.32 36.88 7.64
N THR A 35 -22.51 37.81 7.16
CA THR A 35 -21.09 37.55 6.90
C THR A 35 -20.43 37.30 8.25
N ALA A 36 -20.13 36.04 8.55
CA ALA A 36 -19.21 35.69 9.62
C ALA A 36 -17.92 36.50 9.45
N ALA A 37 -17.43 37.10 10.53
CA ALA A 37 -16.19 37.87 10.50
C ALA A 37 -15.02 36.95 10.09
N PRO A 38 -14.10 37.40 9.23
CA PRO A 38 -12.96 36.59 8.82
C PRO A 38 -12.13 36.23 10.07
N VAL A 39 -11.81 34.95 10.21
CA VAL A 39 -10.87 34.46 11.23
C VAL A 39 -9.54 35.19 10.98
N PRO A 40 -8.90 35.79 12.00
CA PRO A 40 -7.64 36.49 11.80
C PRO A 40 -6.61 35.53 11.17
N ALA A 41 -5.94 36.00 10.13
CA ALA A 41 -4.91 35.23 9.44
C ALA A 41 -3.81 34.84 10.44
N VAL A 42 -3.59 33.54 10.59
CA VAL A 42 -2.47 33.00 11.37
C VAL A 42 -1.20 33.28 10.56
N ASN A 43 -0.27 34.06 11.11
CA ASN A 43 1.03 34.28 10.49
C ASN A 43 1.90 33.06 10.79
N THR A 44 1.99 32.13 9.84
CA THR A 44 2.78 30.90 9.94
C THR A 44 3.64 30.72 8.69
N GLU A 45 4.84 30.16 8.88
CA GLU A 45 5.73 29.75 7.79
C GLU A 45 5.49 28.31 7.37
N ALA A 46 4.59 27.59 8.05
CA ALA A 46 4.25 26.22 7.75
C ALA A 46 3.77 26.04 6.30
N THR A 47 4.18 24.92 5.71
CA THR A 47 3.78 24.52 4.36
C THR A 47 3.00 23.22 4.40
N ALA A 48 2.17 22.97 3.39
CA ALA A 48 1.40 21.75 3.28
C ALA A 48 1.65 21.10 1.93
N ARG A 49 1.63 19.77 1.91
CA ARG A 49 1.58 18.96 0.69
C ARG A 49 0.55 17.86 0.85
N SER A 50 -0.17 17.55 -0.23
CA SER A 50 -1.00 16.35 -0.27
C SER A 50 -0.11 15.11 -0.28
N PHE A 51 -0.57 14.04 0.37
CA PHE A 51 0.09 12.73 0.33
C PHE A 51 -0.97 11.63 0.45
N ILE A 52 -0.58 10.39 0.19
CA ILE A 52 -1.46 9.24 0.37
C ILE A 52 -1.04 8.57 1.68
N PRO A 53 -1.95 8.25 2.61
CA PRO A 53 -1.62 7.66 3.92
C PRO A 53 -0.72 6.42 3.88
N ALA A 54 -0.72 5.68 2.76
CA ALA A 54 0.13 4.53 2.50
C ALA A 54 1.56 4.89 2.02
N ASP A 55 1.78 6.14 1.59
CA ASP A 55 3.05 6.73 1.14
C ASP A 55 3.84 7.38 2.28
N ALA A 56 3.42 7.19 3.52
CA ALA A 56 4.34 7.35 4.62
C ALA A 56 5.43 6.27 4.38
N ASP A 57 6.57 6.72 3.87
CA ASP A 57 7.66 5.89 3.40
C ASP A 57 8.26 5.11 4.59
N PRO A 58 8.41 3.76 4.53
CA PRO A 58 9.26 3.04 5.48
C PRO A 58 10.74 3.47 5.41
N GLY A 59 11.09 4.34 4.45
CA GLY A 59 12.45 4.60 4.06
C GLY A 59 13.10 3.32 3.54
N PRO A 60 14.37 3.37 3.11
CA PRO A 60 15.18 2.17 3.20
C PRO A 60 15.05 1.67 4.63
N ALA A 61 14.81 0.37 4.80
CA ALA A 61 14.90 -0.26 6.10
C ALA A 61 16.25 0.16 6.69
N LEU A 62 16.26 1.14 7.60
CA LEU A 62 17.30 1.19 8.59
C LEU A 62 17.25 -0.22 9.19
N PRO A 63 18.32 -1.02 9.13
CA PRO A 63 18.36 -2.23 9.92
C PRO A 63 18.38 -1.75 11.38
N ALA A 64 17.19 -1.52 11.92
CA ALA A 64 17.01 -1.10 13.28
C ALA A 64 17.13 -2.37 14.11
N ALA A 65 18.36 -2.83 14.32
CA ALA A 65 18.66 -3.99 15.15
C ALA A 65 17.79 -3.94 16.41
N GLY A 66 17.03 -5.03 16.62
CA GLY A 66 16.09 -5.17 17.72
C GLY A 66 14.69 -4.58 17.51
N ILE A 67 14.29 -4.17 16.31
CA ILE A 67 12.88 -3.87 15.98
C ILE A 67 12.33 -4.97 15.08
N HIS A 68 11.22 -5.58 15.48
CA HIS A 68 10.56 -6.67 14.77
C HIS A 68 9.12 -6.30 14.45
N SER A 69 8.52 -7.04 13.52
CA SER A 69 7.11 -6.89 13.16
C SER A 69 6.36 -8.15 13.55
N VAL A 70 5.28 -7.99 14.31
CA VAL A 70 4.30 -9.06 14.58
C VAL A 70 3.12 -8.84 13.66
N ILE A 71 2.75 -9.87 12.89
CA ILE A 71 1.61 -9.82 11.98
C ILE A 71 0.53 -10.75 12.52
N THR A 72 -0.68 -10.22 12.67
CA THR A 72 -1.87 -10.99 13.01
C THR A 72 -3.00 -10.61 12.06
N GLU A 73 -3.85 -11.57 11.70
CA GLU A 73 -4.95 -11.31 10.76
C GLU A 73 -6.18 -12.18 11.06
N ASN A 74 -7.33 -11.69 10.60
CA ASN A 74 -8.58 -12.42 10.49
C ASN A 74 -9.22 -12.11 9.14
N LEU A 75 -9.43 -13.15 8.33
CA LEU A 75 -10.02 -13.03 7.01
C LEU A 75 -11.55 -13.19 7.03
N GLU A 76 -12.13 -13.54 8.18
CA GLU A 76 -13.58 -13.59 8.38
C GLU A 76 -14.12 -12.25 8.88
N ALA A 77 -15.38 -11.93 8.60
CA ALA A 77 -15.98 -10.67 9.02
C ALA A 77 -16.17 -10.58 10.56
N PRO A 78 -15.83 -9.45 11.21
CA PRO A 78 -15.11 -8.30 10.65
C PRO A 78 -13.64 -8.63 10.37
N ARG A 79 -13.19 -8.29 9.15
CA ARG A 79 -11.83 -8.60 8.67
C ARG A 79 -10.83 -7.65 9.30
N TRP A 80 -9.64 -8.14 9.60
CA TRP A 80 -8.58 -7.27 10.06
C TRP A 80 -7.18 -7.80 9.75
N PHE A 81 -6.25 -6.87 9.60
CA PHE A 81 -4.82 -7.10 9.43
C PHE A 81 -4.05 -6.14 10.33
N LEU A 82 -3.32 -6.66 11.30
CA LEU A 82 -2.48 -5.87 12.19
C LEU A 82 -1.02 -6.21 11.95
N GLN A 83 -0.27 -5.19 11.58
CA GLN A 83 1.18 -5.20 11.66
C GLN A 83 1.58 -4.32 12.84
N THR A 84 2.16 -4.93 13.88
CA THR A 84 2.54 -4.24 15.12
C THR A 84 4.06 -4.25 15.30
N PRO A 85 4.69 -3.11 15.63
CA PRO A 85 6.11 -3.05 15.96
C PRO A 85 6.37 -3.64 17.34
N THR A 86 7.46 -4.40 17.48
CA THR A 86 8.04 -4.75 18.78
C THR A 86 9.50 -4.34 18.82
N ILE A 87 9.95 -3.82 19.96
CA ILE A 87 11.32 -3.36 20.16
C ILE A 87 11.92 -4.07 21.37
N ASP A 88 13.06 -4.72 21.14
CA ASP A 88 13.82 -5.47 22.16
C ASP A 88 14.18 -4.53 23.32
N GLY A 89 13.78 -4.92 24.54
CA GLY A 89 14.07 -4.17 25.76
C GLY A 89 13.18 -2.95 26.04
N LEU A 90 12.20 -2.63 25.17
CA LEU A 90 11.26 -1.51 25.37
C LEU A 90 9.83 -1.99 25.66
N GLU A 91 9.64 -2.71 26.77
CA GLU A 91 8.35 -3.32 27.11
C GLU A 91 7.22 -2.31 27.31
N ALA A 92 7.52 -1.11 27.82
CA ALA A 92 6.52 -0.05 27.95
C ALA A 92 6.00 0.42 26.58
N PHE A 93 6.88 0.46 25.57
CA PHE A 93 6.50 0.77 24.19
C PHE A 93 5.66 -0.36 23.60
N ASN A 94 6.15 -1.59 23.66
CA ASN A 94 5.47 -2.76 23.10
C ASN A 94 4.05 -2.88 23.67
N THR A 95 3.93 -2.80 25.00
CA THR A 95 2.64 -2.85 25.70
C THR A 95 1.70 -1.71 25.28
N LEU A 96 2.22 -0.49 25.15
CA LEU A 96 1.42 0.67 24.75
C LEU A 96 0.82 0.49 23.34
N VAL A 97 1.65 0.11 22.37
CA VAL A 97 1.21 -0.05 20.99
C VAL A 97 0.24 -1.23 20.86
N ASP A 98 0.59 -2.39 21.44
CA ASP A 98 -0.27 -3.58 21.41
C ASP A 98 -1.64 -3.29 22.03
N THR A 99 -1.67 -2.65 23.20
CA THR A 99 -2.92 -2.34 23.90
C THR A 99 -3.78 -1.36 23.10
N GLU A 100 -3.21 -0.25 22.61
CA GLU A 100 -4.00 0.74 21.88
C GLU A 100 -4.54 0.20 20.54
N LEU A 101 -3.77 -0.62 19.82
CA LEU A 101 -4.21 -1.24 18.57
C LEU A 101 -5.26 -2.31 18.80
N GLU A 102 -5.08 -3.16 19.80
CA GLU A 102 -6.06 -4.19 20.14
C GLU A 102 -7.37 -3.58 20.64
N ASP A 103 -7.31 -2.56 21.50
CA ASP A 103 -8.49 -1.82 21.96
C ASP A 103 -9.21 -1.13 20.80
N ALA A 104 -8.47 -0.59 19.83
CA ALA A 104 -9.06 0.02 18.64
C ALA A 104 -9.73 -1.01 17.74
N ARG A 105 -9.07 -2.13 17.50
CA ARG A 105 -9.60 -3.26 16.72
C ARG A 105 -10.87 -3.82 17.36
N GLN A 106 -10.86 -4.04 18.68
CA GLN A 106 -12.02 -4.53 19.43
C GLN A 106 -13.20 -3.56 19.38
N ARG A 107 -12.94 -2.25 19.58
CA ARG A 107 -13.98 -1.22 19.44
C ARG A 107 -14.55 -1.22 18.03
N PHE A 108 -13.70 -1.20 17.01
CA PHE A 108 -14.13 -1.26 15.62
C PHE A 108 -15.00 -2.49 15.35
N ALA A 109 -14.57 -3.67 15.79
CA ALA A 109 -15.35 -4.91 15.63
C ALA A 109 -16.70 -4.83 16.34
N THR A 110 -16.76 -4.23 17.53
CA THR A 110 -18.00 -4.05 18.31
C THR A 110 -18.97 -3.08 17.62
N ASP A 111 -18.45 -1.97 17.11
CA ASP A 111 -19.23 -0.91 16.47
C ASP A 111 -19.77 -1.34 15.08
N HIS A 112 -19.11 -2.32 14.44
CA HIS A 112 -19.39 -2.73 13.05
C HIS A 112 -19.79 -4.20 12.91
N THR A 113 -20.39 -4.80 13.95
CA THR A 113 -20.87 -6.19 13.95
C THR A 113 -21.87 -6.53 12.84
N ASN A 114 -22.58 -5.53 12.29
CA ASN A 114 -23.57 -5.71 11.22
C ASN A 114 -23.08 -5.26 9.84
N VAL A 115 -21.78 -5.00 9.69
CA VAL A 115 -21.18 -4.58 8.42
C VAL A 115 -20.38 -5.74 7.86
N ASP A 116 -20.99 -6.51 6.96
CA ASP A 116 -20.42 -7.74 6.37
C ASP A 116 -19.03 -7.54 5.75
N LYS A 117 -18.72 -6.30 5.34
CA LYS A 117 -17.46 -5.93 4.70
C LYS A 117 -16.51 -5.14 5.59
N ALA A 118 -16.78 -5.01 6.88
CA ALA A 118 -15.94 -4.23 7.78
C ALA A 118 -14.48 -4.68 7.71
N VAL A 119 -13.56 -3.72 7.56
CA VAL A 119 -12.11 -3.96 7.53
C VAL A 119 -11.41 -3.04 8.51
N PHE A 120 -10.48 -3.59 9.28
CA PHE A 120 -9.56 -2.84 10.13
C PHE A 120 -8.11 -3.23 9.80
N ASN A 121 -7.34 -2.28 9.29
CA ASN A 121 -5.92 -2.47 9.00
C ASN A 121 -5.09 -1.55 9.89
N ALA A 122 -3.94 -2.04 10.34
CA ALA A 122 -2.89 -1.23 10.96
C ALA A 122 -1.54 -1.61 10.36
N ARG A 123 -0.78 -0.61 9.93
CA ARG A 123 0.60 -0.75 9.44
C ARG A 123 1.49 0.24 10.17
N TRP A 124 2.77 -0.06 10.28
CA TRP A 124 3.72 0.80 10.97
C TRP A 124 4.98 1.05 10.14
N GLN A 125 5.63 2.17 10.45
CA GLN A 125 6.93 2.55 9.91
C GLN A 125 7.81 3.15 10.99
N LEU A 126 9.11 3.00 10.85
CA LEU A 126 10.07 3.70 11.68
C LEU A 126 10.21 5.13 11.15
N SER A 127 9.72 6.12 11.92
CA SER A 127 9.82 7.54 11.54
C SER A 127 11.08 8.20 12.10
N GLN A 128 11.65 7.66 13.19
CA GLN A 128 12.87 8.21 13.79
C GLN A 128 13.59 7.16 14.63
N ARG A 129 14.93 7.13 14.53
CA ARG A 129 15.82 6.50 15.51
C ARG A 129 17.06 7.36 15.68
N SER A 130 17.00 8.33 16.58
CA SER A 130 18.07 9.33 16.75
C SER A 130 18.23 9.71 18.23
N GLY A 131 19.47 9.80 18.69
CA GLY A 131 19.77 10.00 20.10
C GLY A 131 19.06 8.95 20.96
N PRO A 132 18.37 9.35 22.05
CA PRO A 132 17.63 8.41 22.88
C PRO A 132 16.24 8.07 22.33
N TRP A 133 15.81 8.67 21.20
CA TRP A 133 14.44 8.63 20.75
C TRP A 133 14.22 7.63 19.62
N ILE A 134 13.16 6.84 19.74
CA ILE A 134 12.59 6.02 18.67
C ILE A 134 11.16 6.48 18.45
N THR A 135 10.81 6.85 17.22
CA THR A 135 9.44 7.21 16.83
C THR A 135 8.96 6.24 15.78
N VAL A 136 7.82 5.60 16.03
CA VAL A 136 7.12 4.74 15.09
C VAL A 136 5.78 5.37 14.76
N LEU A 137 5.55 5.63 13.49
CA LEU A 137 4.23 6.01 13.00
C LEU A 137 3.44 4.74 12.70
N VAL A 138 2.22 4.67 13.21
CA VAL A 138 1.22 3.67 12.85
C VAL A 138 0.09 4.35 12.08
N THR A 139 -0.18 3.82 10.89
CA THR A 139 -1.33 4.19 10.06
C THR A 139 -2.41 3.13 10.24
N ARG A 140 -3.60 3.57 10.67
CA ARG A 140 -4.79 2.74 10.75
C ARG A 140 -5.73 3.08 9.60
N GLU A 141 -6.23 2.06 8.92
CA GLU A 141 -7.20 2.20 7.84
C GLU A 141 -8.42 1.37 8.17
N THR A 142 -9.60 1.99 8.11
CA THR A 142 -10.86 1.33 8.46
C THR A 142 -11.88 1.49 7.37
N PHE A 143 -12.61 0.43 7.07
CA PHE A 143 -13.74 0.45 6.16
C PHE A 143 -15.01 0.08 6.90
N ALA A 144 -15.91 1.05 7.06
CA ALA A 144 -17.16 0.89 7.82
C ALA A 144 -18.42 0.79 6.92
N GLY A 145 -18.25 0.52 5.62
CA GLY A 145 -19.35 0.32 4.67
C GLY A 145 -19.64 1.51 3.75
N ALA A 146 -19.38 2.75 4.17
CA ALA A 146 -19.59 3.95 3.34
C ALA A 146 -18.32 4.45 2.64
N GLY A 147 -17.14 4.10 3.17
CA GLY A 147 -15.86 4.56 2.66
C GLY A 147 -14.71 4.17 3.60
N TRP A 148 -13.50 4.43 3.15
CA TRP A 148 -12.29 4.26 3.95
C TRP A 148 -12.04 5.50 4.81
N GLY A 149 -11.64 5.26 6.06
CA GLY A 149 -11.11 6.26 6.96
C GLY A 149 -9.67 5.91 7.32
N SER A 150 -8.84 6.94 7.50
CA SER A 150 -7.45 6.78 7.94
C SER A 150 -7.22 7.52 9.25
N GLU A 151 -6.33 6.99 10.08
CA GLU A 151 -5.87 7.64 11.29
C GLU A 151 -4.37 7.41 11.48
N PHE A 152 -3.65 8.44 11.91
CA PHE A 152 -2.22 8.40 12.14
C PHE A 152 -1.94 8.49 13.64
N THR A 153 -1.00 7.67 14.13
CA THR A 153 -0.51 7.76 15.51
C THR A 153 0.98 7.53 15.56
N SER A 154 1.72 8.50 16.06
CA SER A 154 3.14 8.41 16.37
C SER A 154 3.33 7.95 17.81
N TYR A 155 3.94 6.79 17.97
CA TYR A 155 4.42 6.25 19.23
C TYR A 155 5.89 6.60 19.41
N VAL A 156 6.24 7.16 20.55
CA VAL A 156 7.57 7.64 20.87
C VAL A 156 8.08 6.88 22.08
N ALA A 157 9.26 6.28 21.96
CA ALA A 157 10.00 5.67 23.04
C ALA A 157 11.30 6.41 23.31
N ASN A 158 11.74 6.38 24.56
CA ASN A 158 13.02 6.90 24.99
C ASN A 158 13.86 5.75 25.60
N VAL A 159 14.98 5.41 24.97
CA VAL A 159 15.78 4.23 25.36
C VAL A 159 16.57 4.41 26.65
N ASP A 160 16.83 5.65 27.07
CA ASP A 160 17.54 5.93 28.32
C ASP A 160 16.61 5.76 29.54
N THR A 161 15.36 6.19 29.38
CA THR A 161 14.34 6.11 30.44
C THR A 161 13.48 4.85 30.37
N LEU A 162 13.53 4.14 29.25
CA LEU A 162 12.63 3.04 28.87
C LEU A 162 11.14 3.44 28.87
N GLY A 163 10.85 4.74 28.84
CA GLY A 163 9.50 5.29 28.78
C GLY A 163 8.94 5.31 27.36
N ALA A 164 7.62 5.22 27.25
CA ALA A 164 6.91 5.33 25.99
C ALA A 164 5.62 6.14 26.12
N SER A 165 5.26 6.86 25.06
CA SER A 165 4.03 7.62 24.94
C SER A 165 3.64 7.80 23.47
N THR A 166 2.54 8.49 23.20
CA THR A 166 2.31 9.05 21.86
C THR A 166 2.90 10.45 21.74
N SER A 167 3.08 10.94 20.52
CA SER A 167 3.58 12.31 20.28
C SER A 167 2.72 13.39 20.94
N ALA A 168 1.46 13.11 21.29
CA ALA A 168 0.60 14.08 21.96
C ALA A 168 1.12 14.49 23.34
N ARG A 169 1.93 13.66 24.00
CA ARG A 169 2.60 14.02 25.27
C ARG A 169 3.77 14.99 25.09
N LEU A 170 4.27 15.13 23.86
CA LEU A 170 5.35 16.03 23.50
C LEU A 170 4.86 17.45 23.16
N VAL A 171 3.56 17.62 22.95
CA VAL A 171 2.92 18.92 22.72
C VAL A 171 2.41 19.48 24.05
N ALA A 172 2.66 20.76 24.31
CA ALA A 172 2.12 21.42 25.50
C ALA A 172 0.56 21.47 25.40
N PRO A 173 -0.19 21.03 26.43
CA PRO A 173 -1.66 20.90 26.31
C PRO A 173 -2.41 22.19 25.95
N ASP A 174 -1.89 23.35 26.37
CA ASP A 174 -2.44 24.67 26.05
C ASP A 174 -2.18 25.09 24.59
N LYS A 175 -1.33 24.34 23.86
CA LYS A 175 -0.92 24.62 22.47
C LYS A 175 -1.68 23.82 21.43
N PHE A 176 -2.61 22.95 21.81
CA PHE A 176 -3.35 22.11 20.86
C PHE A 176 -4.17 22.94 19.87
N GLN A 177 -4.81 24.01 20.31
CA GLN A 177 -5.54 24.90 19.39
C GLN A 177 -4.59 25.66 18.46
N GLN A 178 -3.42 26.08 18.96
CA GLN A 178 -2.40 26.73 18.13
C GLN A 178 -1.88 25.79 17.03
N LEU A 179 -1.66 24.51 17.35
CA LEU A 179 -1.29 23.48 16.37
C LEU A 179 -2.36 23.34 15.28
N VAL A 180 -3.65 23.32 15.66
CA VAL A 180 -4.76 23.25 14.71
C VAL A 180 -4.78 24.47 13.78
N GLU A 181 -4.60 25.66 14.34
CA GLU A 181 -4.60 26.94 13.61
C GLU A 181 -3.47 27.01 12.58
N ILE A 182 -2.24 26.63 12.97
CA ILE A 182 -1.08 26.55 12.08
C ILE A 182 -1.34 25.54 10.95
N THR A 183 -1.81 24.35 11.31
CA THR A 183 -2.05 23.25 10.36
C THR A 183 -3.13 23.64 9.33
N ALA A 184 -4.24 24.21 9.79
CA ALA A 184 -5.32 24.67 8.93
C ALA A 184 -4.86 25.80 8.01
N ALA A 185 -4.09 26.76 8.52
CA ALA A 185 -3.57 27.88 7.73
C ALA A 185 -2.65 27.40 6.60
N ALA A 186 -1.77 26.44 6.86
CA ALA A 186 -0.89 25.86 5.84
C ALA A 186 -1.68 25.16 4.73
N ILE A 187 -2.70 24.37 5.08
CA ILE A 187 -3.57 23.68 4.12
C ILE A 187 -4.39 24.67 3.30
N THR A 188 -4.99 25.68 3.96
CA THR A 188 -5.75 26.75 3.29
C THR A 188 -4.89 27.51 2.29
N LYS A 189 -3.64 27.82 2.65
CA LYS A 189 -2.67 28.47 1.75
C LYS A 189 -2.39 27.60 0.51
N LEU A 190 -2.22 26.30 0.68
CA LEU A 190 -2.02 25.36 -0.42
C LEU A 190 -3.25 25.28 -1.35
N GLN A 191 -4.44 25.16 -0.76
CA GLN A 191 -5.68 24.93 -1.53
C GLN A 191 -6.28 26.21 -2.13
N GLY A 192 -5.89 27.39 -1.63
CA GLY A 192 -6.43 28.67 -2.07
C GLY A 192 -7.91 28.88 -1.71
N ARG A 193 -8.40 28.21 -0.65
CA ARG A 193 -9.80 28.29 -0.19
C ARG A 193 -9.89 28.26 1.34
N GLU A 194 -10.99 28.78 1.87
CA GLU A 194 -11.26 28.82 3.30
C GLU A 194 -11.31 27.41 3.93
N PRO A 195 -10.85 27.24 5.18
CA PRO A 195 -10.92 25.97 5.88
C PRO A 195 -12.37 25.57 6.18
N LEU A 196 -12.63 24.27 6.42
CA LEU A 196 -13.97 23.71 6.65
C LEU A 196 -14.68 24.15 7.97
N ARG A 197 -14.33 25.30 8.52
CA ARG A 197 -14.81 25.75 9.83
C ARG A 197 -16.06 26.62 9.66
N GLU A 198 -17.20 26.12 10.15
CA GLU A 198 -18.48 26.82 9.99
C GLU A 198 -18.68 28.00 10.96
N GLU A 199 -18.22 27.97 12.23
CA GLU A 199 -18.15 29.12 13.17
C GLU A 199 -17.56 28.71 14.56
N GLY A 200 -16.79 29.57 15.25
CA GLY A 200 -16.27 29.29 16.63
C GLY A 200 -15.02 28.39 16.70
N THR A 201 -14.34 28.21 17.84
CA THR A 201 -13.06 27.44 17.99
C THR A 201 -13.16 25.98 17.51
N TRP A 202 -12.09 25.42 16.93
CA TRP A 202 -12.06 24.03 16.49
C TRP A 202 -12.35 23.04 17.64
N PRO A 203 -13.07 21.92 17.39
CA PRO A 203 -13.27 20.88 18.40
C PRO A 203 -11.95 20.40 19.02
N ALA A 204 -11.93 20.23 20.35
CA ALA A 204 -10.72 19.80 21.08
C ALA A 204 -10.18 18.42 20.62
N ALA A 205 -11.06 17.58 20.06
CA ALA A 205 -10.68 16.29 19.51
C ALA A 205 -9.70 16.42 18.32
N ILE A 206 -9.85 17.45 17.48
CA ILE A 206 -8.96 17.70 16.34
C ILE A 206 -7.55 18.00 16.82
N GLY A 207 -7.39 18.88 17.82
CA GLY A 207 -6.09 19.18 18.40
C GLY A 207 -5.40 17.94 18.98
N THR A 208 -6.17 17.08 19.65
CA THR A 208 -5.66 15.79 20.15
C THR A 208 -5.22 14.88 19.00
N GLN A 209 -6.01 14.80 17.93
CA GLN A 209 -5.72 13.97 16.77
C GLN A 209 -4.44 14.41 16.05
N LEU A 210 -4.27 15.71 15.81
CA LEU A 210 -3.06 16.27 15.22
C LEU A 210 -1.84 16.10 16.12
N ALA A 211 -2.00 16.32 17.44
CA ALA A 211 -0.91 16.13 18.39
C ALA A 211 -0.41 14.68 18.44
N ARG A 212 -1.25 13.70 18.08
CA ARG A 212 -0.89 12.28 17.99
C ARG A 212 -0.22 11.90 16.68
N SER A 213 -0.19 12.74 15.66
CA SER A 213 0.29 12.39 14.31
C SER A 213 1.60 13.08 13.93
N LEU A 214 2.39 13.47 14.94
CA LEU A 214 3.60 14.26 14.75
C LEU A 214 4.82 13.38 14.53
N VAL A 215 5.66 13.73 13.56
CA VAL A 215 6.97 13.11 13.34
C VAL A 215 8.01 14.20 13.05
N PRO A 216 9.27 14.05 13.49
CA PRO A 216 10.31 15.00 13.14
C PRO A 216 10.84 14.70 11.73
N ASP A 217 11.22 15.73 11.00
CA ASP A 217 11.89 15.61 9.71
C ASP A 217 13.43 15.52 9.86
N VAL A 218 14.13 15.21 8.76
CA VAL A 218 15.59 15.19 8.66
C VAL A 218 16.20 16.57 8.94
N ASP A 219 15.50 17.65 8.57
CA ASP A 219 15.96 19.02 8.73
C ASP A 219 15.61 19.61 10.12
N GLY A 220 14.97 18.82 10.99
CA GLY A 220 14.56 19.23 12.33
C GLY A 220 13.23 19.97 12.39
N ASP A 221 12.51 20.03 11.28
CA ASP A 221 11.14 20.53 11.19
C ASP A 221 10.14 19.49 11.73
N LEU A 222 8.94 19.95 12.08
CA LEU A 222 7.88 19.11 12.63
C LEU A 222 6.84 18.81 11.55
N LEU A 223 6.69 17.54 11.19
CA LEU A 223 5.66 17.08 10.27
C LEU A 223 4.40 16.70 11.04
N VAL A 224 3.25 17.18 10.58
CA VAL A 224 1.92 16.84 11.07
C VAL A 224 1.20 16.06 9.98
N GLN A 225 0.80 14.82 10.26
CA GLN A 225 -0.02 14.04 9.32
C GLN A 225 -1.50 14.27 9.57
N VAL A 226 -2.19 14.75 8.54
CA VAL A 226 -3.59 15.15 8.59
C VAL A 226 -4.40 14.17 7.76
N ALA A 227 -5.22 13.35 8.41
CA ALA A 227 -6.10 12.42 7.74
C ALA A 227 -7.26 13.13 7.01
N PRO A 228 -7.84 12.50 5.97
CA PRO A 228 -9.02 13.04 5.30
C PRO A 228 -10.15 13.25 6.31
N GLY A 229 -10.86 14.38 6.22
CA GLY A 229 -11.99 14.68 7.12
C GLY A 229 -11.64 15.37 8.44
N VAL A 230 -10.35 15.52 8.79
CA VAL A 230 -9.93 16.13 10.07
C VAL A 230 -9.94 17.65 10.02
N LEU A 231 -9.34 18.23 8.97
CA LEU A 231 -9.35 19.68 8.68
C LEU A 231 -9.81 19.99 7.25
N THR A 232 -10.02 18.95 6.46
CA THR A 232 -10.29 18.98 5.03
C THR A 232 -11.49 18.10 4.73
N ALA A 233 -12.07 18.26 3.53
CA ALA A 233 -13.11 17.34 3.11
C ALA A 233 -12.46 15.98 2.83
N TYR A 234 -13.21 14.91 3.01
CA TYR A 234 -12.73 13.57 2.68
C TYR A 234 -12.23 13.47 1.23
N SER A 235 -12.82 14.23 0.30
CA SER A 235 -12.43 14.30 -1.10
C SER A 235 -11.06 14.93 -1.37
N ASP A 236 -10.50 15.66 -0.41
CA ASP A 236 -9.21 16.34 -0.60
C ASP A 236 -8.02 15.45 -0.28
N GLY A 237 -8.26 14.25 0.25
CA GLY A 237 -7.21 13.34 0.68
C GLY A 237 -6.50 13.79 1.96
N ALA A 238 -5.32 13.20 2.20
CA ALA A 238 -4.50 13.47 3.37
C ALA A 238 -3.43 14.54 3.09
N PHE A 239 -2.99 15.23 4.13
CA PHE A 239 -1.96 16.28 4.04
C PHE A 239 -0.83 16.04 5.03
N ILE A 240 0.41 16.29 4.60
CA ILE A 240 1.53 16.53 5.51
C ILE A 240 1.68 18.03 5.63
N VAL A 241 1.64 18.54 6.86
CA VAL A 241 2.01 19.92 7.17
C VAL A 241 3.38 19.94 7.80
N GLU A 242 4.28 20.71 7.24
CA GLU A 242 5.64 20.91 7.71
C GLU A 242 5.70 22.24 8.46
N ILE A 243 5.96 22.18 9.76
CA ILE A 243 6.08 23.33 10.65
C ILE A 243 7.57 23.56 10.92
N PRO A 244 8.13 24.72 10.53
CA PRO A 244 9.54 25.03 10.75
C PRO A 244 9.95 24.88 12.21
N GLN A 245 11.17 24.37 12.45
CA GLN A 245 11.68 24.02 13.78
C GLN A 245 11.48 25.14 14.82
N GLN A 246 11.72 26.40 14.42
CA GLN A 246 11.60 27.55 15.31
C GLN A 246 10.15 27.76 15.80
N GLU A 247 9.18 27.60 14.90
CA GLU A 247 7.75 27.70 15.22
C GLU A 247 7.29 26.47 16.01
N ALA A 248 7.72 25.27 15.59
CA ALA A 248 7.40 24.00 16.24
C ALA A 248 7.89 23.94 17.70
N THR A 249 9.09 24.46 17.99
CA THR A 249 9.64 24.50 19.35
C THR A 249 8.73 25.25 20.33
N GLY A 250 7.99 26.26 19.86
CA GLY A 250 7.02 27.00 20.67
C GLY A 250 5.73 26.24 21.01
N LEU A 251 5.48 25.09 20.37
CA LEU A 251 4.33 24.21 20.60
C LEU A 251 4.64 23.06 21.56
N LEU A 252 5.92 22.71 21.71
CA LEU A 252 6.37 21.49 22.36
C LEU A 252 6.70 21.69 23.85
N THR A 253 6.62 20.60 24.61
CA THR A 253 7.19 20.52 25.96
C THR A 253 8.71 20.50 25.91
N ALA A 254 9.39 20.51 27.07
CA ALA A 254 10.85 20.38 27.11
C ALA A 254 11.33 19.05 26.47
N ASP A 255 10.64 17.94 26.77
CA ASP A 255 10.93 16.63 26.17
C ASP A 255 10.62 16.64 24.67
N GLY A 256 9.53 17.31 24.25
CA GLY A 256 9.20 17.46 22.84
C GLY A 256 10.25 18.27 22.07
N ALA A 257 10.76 19.35 22.65
CA ALA A 257 11.84 20.12 22.05
C ALA A 257 13.13 19.29 21.93
N ALA A 258 13.46 18.46 22.93
CA ALA A 258 14.59 17.54 22.87
C ALA A 258 14.40 16.43 21.82
N TRP A 259 13.18 15.92 21.67
CA TRP A 259 12.78 14.95 20.65
C TRP A 259 12.89 15.52 19.22
N LEU A 260 12.46 16.77 19.01
CA LEU A 260 12.56 17.45 17.72
C LEU A 260 14.01 17.80 17.37
N ALA A 261 14.80 18.27 18.35
CA ALA A 261 16.16 18.74 18.14
C ALA A 261 17.14 17.67 17.64
N VAL A 262 16.86 16.39 17.91
CA VAL A 262 17.70 15.29 17.43
C VAL A 262 17.37 14.85 15.99
N GLY A 263 16.28 15.35 15.40
CA GLY A 263 15.85 15.08 14.02
C GLY A 263 15.82 13.59 13.63
N ILE A 264 15.69 13.30 12.34
CA ILE A 264 16.11 12.01 11.79
C ILE A 264 17.63 12.11 11.56
N ALA A 265 18.43 11.48 12.42
CA ALA A 265 19.84 11.29 12.10
C ALA A 265 19.94 10.31 10.93
N ALA A 266 20.58 10.71 9.83
CA ALA A 266 21.17 9.74 8.91
C ALA A 266 22.16 8.91 9.73
N GLN A 267 21.76 7.71 10.14
CA GLN A 267 22.73 6.70 10.53
C GLN A 267 23.50 6.39 9.25
N GLU A 268 24.67 7.01 9.10
CA GLU A 268 25.75 6.36 8.37
C GLU A 268 25.79 4.93 8.92
N PRO A 269 25.62 3.88 8.08
CA PRO A 269 25.76 2.53 8.57
C PRO A 269 27.11 2.49 9.28
N ALA A 270 27.11 2.15 10.56
CA ALA A 270 28.37 1.96 11.28
C ALA A 270 29.19 1.00 10.43
N ALA A 271 30.32 1.49 9.90
CA ALA A 271 31.24 0.65 9.17
C ALA A 271 31.49 -0.59 10.03
N LEU A 272 31.16 -1.75 9.49
CA LEU A 272 31.48 -3.01 10.15
C LEU A 272 32.97 -2.96 10.49
N PRO A 273 33.39 -3.34 11.71
CA PRO A 273 34.80 -3.56 11.95
C PRO A 273 35.27 -4.59 10.91
N GLU A 274 36.28 -4.22 10.11
CA GLU A 274 36.88 -5.12 9.14
C GLU A 274 37.22 -6.43 9.84
N GLU A 275 36.55 -7.51 9.41
CA GLU A 275 36.94 -8.87 9.77
C GLU A 275 38.36 -9.08 9.21
N PRO A 276 39.31 -9.61 9.99
CA PRO A 276 40.68 -9.74 9.53
C PRO A 276 40.71 -10.63 8.28
N GLU A 277 41.24 -10.07 7.17
CA GLU A 277 41.42 -10.78 5.91
C GLU A 277 42.03 -12.17 6.14
N ALA A 278 41.28 -13.20 5.74
CA ALA A 278 41.84 -14.53 5.59
C ALA A 278 42.92 -14.48 4.49
N PRO A 279 44.09 -15.11 4.69
CA PRO A 279 45.18 -15.01 3.72
C PRO A 279 44.78 -15.66 2.39
N GLU A 280 45.05 -14.94 1.29
CA GLU A 280 44.90 -15.45 -0.07
C GLU A 280 45.60 -16.80 -0.27
N PRO A 281 45.00 -17.74 -1.02
CA PRO A 281 45.72 -18.94 -1.43
C PRO A 281 46.67 -18.62 -2.58
N GLU A 282 47.95 -18.96 -2.42
CA GLU A 282 48.96 -18.89 -3.48
C GLU A 282 48.58 -19.77 -4.69
N PRO A 283 48.97 -19.38 -5.92
CA PRO A 283 48.73 -20.19 -7.11
C PRO A 283 49.85 -21.22 -7.29
N THR A 284 49.52 -22.46 -7.70
CA THR A 284 50.35 -23.36 -8.55
C THR A 284 49.74 -24.79 -8.60
N PRO A 285 50.13 -25.65 -9.56
CA PRO A 285 49.97 -25.52 -11.00
C PRO A 285 49.16 -26.70 -11.59
N SER A 286 48.73 -26.52 -12.83
CA SER A 286 48.09 -27.53 -13.68
C SER A 286 48.94 -28.81 -13.82
N ALA A 287 48.29 -29.96 -13.65
CA ALA A 287 48.65 -31.21 -14.30
C ALA A 287 47.43 -32.13 -14.41
N SER A 288 46.95 -32.37 -15.63
CA SER A 288 46.12 -33.53 -15.95
C SER A 288 46.94 -34.82 -15.81
N PRO A 289 46.27 -35.96 -15.58
CA PRO A 289 46.16 -36.88 -16.70
C PRO A 289 44.76 -37.46 -16.91
N THR A 290 44.46 -37.65 -18.19
CA THR A 290 43.43 -38.51 -18.79
C THR A 290 43.39 -39.92 -18.20
N THR A 291 42.17 -40.43 -17.96
CA THR A 291 41.78 -41.78 -18.38
C THR A 291 40.27 -41.87 -18.57
N ASP A 292 39.92 -42.32 -19.76
CA ASP A 292 38.62 -42.71 -20.30
C ASP A 292 38.03 -43.94 -19.58
N LEU A 293 36.69 -44.01 -19.48
CA LEU A 293 35.89 -45.22 -19.70
C LEU A 293 34.38 -44.91 -19.67
N SER A 294 33.83 -44.81 -20.88
CA SER A 294 32.61 -45.48 -21.34
C SER A 294 31.21 -45.10 -20.80
N THR A 295 30.48 -44.43 -21.70
CA THR A 295 29.14 -44.78 -22.24
C THR A 295 27.98 -45.01 -21.28
N VAL A 296 27.13 -43.99 -21.16
CA VAL A 296 25.66 -44.13 -21.24
C VAL A 296 25.17 -43.02 -22.16
N GLU A 297 24.71 -43.35 -23.36
CA GLU A 297 23.97 -42.40 -24.21
C GLU A 297 22.59 -42.15 -23.58
N PRO A 298 22.17 -40.89 -23.36
CA PRO A 298 20.76 -40.57 -23.24
C PRO A 298 20.16 -40.46 -24.66
N ASP A 299 18.94 -40.98 -24.79
CA ASP A 299 18.08 -40.78 -25.96
C ASP A 299 18.00 -39.29 -26.37
N PRO A 300 17.75 -38.98 -27.66
CA PRO A 300 17.84 -37.62 -28.17
C PRO A 300 16.76 -36.74 -27.54
N VAL A 301 17.18 -35.89 -26.60
CA VAL A 301 16.39 -34.77 -26.09
C VAL A 301 16.18 -33.79 -27.24
N ALA A 302 14.92 -33.51 -27.57
CA ALA A 302 14.58 -32.43 -28.49
C ALA A 302 15.24 -31.13 -28.01
N PRO A 303 15.82 -30.30 -28.89
CA PRO A 303 16.52 -29.10 -28.45
C PRO A 303 15.56 -28.21 -27.66
N ALA A 304 15.96 -27.82 -26.44
CA ALA A 304 15.27 -26.82 -25.66
C ALA A 304 14.99 -25.61 -26.56
N ALA A 305 13.76 -25.08 -26.53
CA ALA A 305 13.43 -23.93 -27.33
C ALA A 305 14.27 -22.74 -26.82
N ALA A 306 15.27 -22.34 -27.60
CA ALA A 306 16.05 -21.15 -27.30
C ALA A 306 15.08 -19.96 -27.24
N GLN A 307 15.16 -19.14 -26.18
CA GLN A 307 14.36 -17.92 -26.14
C GLN A 307 14.74 -17.05 -27.34
N PRO A 308 13.75 -16.50 -28.07
CA PRO A 308 14.00 -15.50 -29.08
C PRO A 308 14.78 -14.33 -28.48
N ALA A 309 15.63 -13.69 -29.28
CA ALA A 309 16.35 -12.51 -28.84
C ALA A 309 15.35 -11.42 -28.37
N PRO A 310 15.69 -10.63 -27.35
CA PRO A 310 14.83 -9.54 -26.89
C PRO A 310 14.37 -8.64 -28.05
N GLY A 311 13.05 -8.45 -28.19
CA GLY A 311 12.45 -7.64 -29.25
C GLY A 311 12.17 -8.36 -30.58
N ALA A 312 12.45 -9.66 -30.70
CA ALA A 312 12.02 -10.45 -31.86
C ALA A 312 10.50 -10.66 -31.84
N GLU A 313 9.84 -10.53 -33.00
CA GLU A 313 8.42 -10.89 -33.13
C GLU A 313 8.23 -12.40 -32.94
N VAL A 314 7.36 -12.78 -32.01
CA VAL A 314 7.02 -14.18 -31.72
C VAL A 314 5.60 -14.47 -32.19
N ASP A 315 5.45 -15.35 -33.18
CA ASP A 315 4.14 -15.85 -33.58
C ASP A 315 3.70 -17.00 -32.67
N CYS A 316 2.95 -16.67 -31.63
CA CYS A 316 2.39 -17.64 -30.70
C CYS A 316 1.35 -18.60 -31.32
N ALA A 317 0.96 -18.43 -32.60
CA ALA A 317 0.23 -19.44 -33.35
C ALA A 317 1.13 -20.57 -33.87
N ALA A 318 2.40 -20.28 -34.11
CA ALA A 318 3.38 -21.21 -34.63
C ALA A 318 4.24 -21.86 -33.53
N VAL A 319 4.42 -21.20 -32.38
CA VAL A 319 5.22 -21.70 -31.25
C VAL A 319 4.42 -21.79 -29.96
N ALA A 320 4.83 -22.69 -29.06
CA ALA A 320 4.19 -22.89 -27.77
C ALA A 320 4.57 -21.74 -26.80
N CYS A 321 3.82 -20.64 -26.85
CA CYS A 321 4.04 -19.52 -25.94
C CYS A 321 3.45 -19.74 -24.54
N VAL A 322 4.04 -19.10 -23.53
CA VAL A 322 3.53 -18.98 -22.17
C VAL A 322 3.85 -17.60 -21.60
N ALA A 323 2.96 -17.02 -20.79
CA ALA A 323 3.20 -15.75 -20.11
C ALA A 323 3.36 -15.95 -18.60
N LEU A 324 4.50 -15.48 -18.06
CA LEU A 324 4.66 -15.26 -16.62
C LEU A 324 4.06 -13.92 -16.26
N THR A 325 3.21 -13.93 -15.22
CA THR A 325 2.57 -12.73 -14.71
C THR A 325 2.74 -12.60 -13.21
N PHE A 326 2.96 -11.37 -12.75
CA PHE A 326 3.24 -11.06 -11.34
C PHE A 326 2.28 -9.99 -10.84
N ASP A 327 1.57 -10.27 -9.75
CA ASP A 327 0.61 -9.38 -9.10
C ASP A 327 1.22 -8.76 -7.81
N ASP A 328 0.56 -7.72 -7.31
CA ASP A 328 0.80 -6.97 -6.06
C ASP A 328 2.07 -6.09 -5.98
N GLY A 329 2.95 -6.19 -6.97
CA GLY A 329 4.16 -5.38 -7.05
C GLY A 329 3.93 -3.91 -7.45
N PRO A 330 5.00 -3.08 -7.42
CA PRO A 330 6.38 -3.44 -7.07
C PRO A 330 6.63 -3.51 -5.54
N GLY A 331 7.38 -4.53 -5.12
CA GLY A 331 7.80 -4.76 -3.74
C GLY A 331 9.32 -4.94 -3.59
N ARG A 332 9.77 -5.27 -2.37
CA ARG A 332 11.21 -5.37 -2.05
C ARG A 332 12.00 -6.44 -2.82
N HIS A 333 11.32 -7.38 -3.47
CA HIS A 333 11.96 -8.48 -4.22
C HIS A 333 11.90 -8.28 -5.74
N THR A 334 11.18 -7.26 -6.21
CA THR A 334 10.91 -7.03 -7.63
C THR A 334 12.19 -6.80 -8.42
N ASP A 335 13.13 -5.99 -7.91
CA ASP A 335 14.40 -5.76 -8.62
C ASP A 335 15.27 -7.02 -8.78
N ARG A 336 15.24 -7.92 -7.78
CA ARG A 336 15.93 -9.22 -7.84
C ARG A 336 15.25 -10.17 -8.84
N LEU A 337 13.93 -10.09 -8.93
CA LEU A 337 13.17 -10.81 -9.96
C LEU A 337 13.52 -10.29 -11.36
N LEU A 338 13.60 -8.97 -11.54
CA LEU A 338 14.03 -8.37 -12.81
C LEU A 338 15.43 -8.83 -13.21
N ASP A 339 16.39 -8.90 -12.27
CA ASP A 339 17.72 -9.47 -12.55
C ASP A 339 17.64 -10.92 -13.05
N THR A 340 16.81 -11.75 -12.40
CA THR A 340 16.59 -13.15 -12.79
C THR A 340 16.00 -13.26 -14.20
N LEU A 341 15.01 -12.42 -14.51
CA LEU A 341 14.34 -12.42 -15.81
C LEU A 341 15.27 -11.92 -16.92
N ARG A 342 16.05 -10.87 -16.65
CA ARG A 342 17.08 -10.34 -17.56
C ARG A 342 18.13 -11.40 -17.89
N ASP A 343 18.67 -12.06 -16.88
CA ASP A 343 19.72 -13.06 -17.04
C ASP A 343 19.22 -14.29 -17.83
N ALA A 344 17.93 -14.62 -17.68
CA ALA A 344 17.26 -15.66 -18.45
C ALA A 344 16.75 -15.19 -19.84
N GLN A 345 16.83 -13.90 -20.14
CA GLN A 345 16.25 -13.25 -21.32
C GLN A 345 14.74 -13.53 -21.48
N VAL A 346 14.02 -13.57 -20.36
CA VAL A 346 12.59 -13.90 -20.30
C VAL A 346 11.77 -12.64 -20.02
N PRO A 347 10.90 -12.20 -20.95
CA PRO A 347 9.96 -11.12 -20.67
C PRO A 347 8.80 -11.62 -19.78
N ALA A 348 8.13 -10.68 -19.11
CA ALA A 348 7.04 -10.96 -18.19
C ALA A 348 6.02 -9.81 -18.20
N THR A 349 4.87 -10.00 -17.55
CA THR A 349 3.87 -8.93 -17.36
C THR A 349 3.65 -8.69 -15.86
N PHE A 350 3.76 -7.45 -15.42
CA PHE A 350 3.58 -7.06 -14.03
C PHE A 350 2.26 -6.31 -13.88
N PHE A 351 1.33 -6.83 -13.08
CA PHE A 351 0.10 -6.14 -12.71
C PHE A 351 0.35 -5.33 -11.44
N ILE A 352 0.44 -4.02 -11.63
CA ILE A 352 0.95 -3.07 -10.64
C ILE A 352 -0.18 -2.55 -9.76
N LEU A 353 0.04 -2.57 -8.44
CA LEU A 353 -0.77 -1.79 -7.51
C LEU A 353 -0.36 -0.33 -7.57
N GLY A 354 -1.31 0.57 -7.82
CA GLY A 354 -1.05 2.01 -7.91
C GLY A 354 -0.39 2.56 -6.64
N SER A 355 -0.88 2.14 -5.47
CA SER A 355 -0.32 2.50 -4.16
C SER A 355 1.10 1.99 -3.90
N ALA A 356 1.61 1.06 -4.69
CA ALA A 356 2.95 0.51 -4.51
C ALA A 356 4.03 1.25 -5.33
N ILE A 357 3.64 2.15 -6.24
CA ILE A 357 4.52 2.81 -7.22
C ILE A 357 5.46 3.82 -6.57
N ALA A 358 4.97 4.59 -5.59
CA ALA A 358 5.73 5.66 -4.96
C ALA A 358 7.08 5.14 -4.43
N GLY A 359 8.16 5.83 -4.82
CA GLY A 359 9.53 5.48 -4.46
C GLY A 359 10.12 4.29 -5.22
N LYS A 360 9.38 3.71 -6.18
CA LYS A 360 9.80 2.59 -7.04
C LYS A 360 9.63 2.89 -8.53
N GLU A 361 9.62 4.17 -8.89
CA GLU A 361 9.52 4.63 -10.27
C GLU A 361 10.67 4.09 -11.12
N ALA A 362 11.88 4.04 -10.56
CA ALA A 362 13.05 3.45 -11.22
C ALA A 362 12.87 1.95 -11.53
N THR A 363 12.20 1.20 -10.64
CA THR A 363 11.87 -0.22 -10.86
C THR A 363 10.87 -0.37 -12.01
N LEU A 364 9.84 0.49 -12.08
CA LEU A 364 8.90 0.51 -13.22
C LEU A 364 9.59 0.89 -14.54
N GLN A 365 10.51 1.86 -14.51
CA GLN A 365 11.31 2.23 -15.68
C GLN A 365 12.20 1.07 -16.14
N ARG A 366 12.82 0.33 -15.21
CA ARG A 366 13.53 -0.92 -15.50
C ARG A 366 12.63 -1.94 -16.16
N MET A 367 11.41 -2.16 -15.63
CA MET A 367 10.46 -3.11 -16.23
C MET A 367 10.25 -2.81 -17.72
N VAL A 368 10.02 -1.55 -18.07
CA VAL A 368 9.83 -1.14 -19.47
C VAL A 368 11.12 -1.28 -20.29
N GLN A 369 12.25 -0.82 -19.75
CA GLN A 369 13.56 -0.89 -20.44
C GLN A 369 14.02 -2.33 -20.71
N GLU A 370 13.69 -3.26 -19.82
CA GLU A 370 14.03 -4.68 -19.91
C GLU A 370 13.01 -5.50 -20.72
N GLY A 371 11.98 -4.85 -21.29
CA GLY A 371 11.05 -5.46 -22.24
C GLY A 371 9.84 -6.15 -21.60
N HIS A 372 9.54 -5.85 -20.34
CA HIS A 372 8.35 -6.32 -19.66
C HIS A 372 7.13 -5.44 -19.97
N ALA A 373 5.92 -6.00 -19.80
CA ALA A 373 4.67 -5.26 -19.93
C ALA A 373 4.13 -4.86 -18.54
N LEU A 374 3.49 -3.69 -18.47
CA LEU A 374 2.81 -3.22 -17.26
C LEU A 374 1.30 -3.34 -17.43
N GLY A 375 0.63 -3.92 -16.44
CA GLY A 375 -0.81 -3.98 -16.28
C GLY A 375 -1.25 -3.23 -15.02
N ASN A 376 -2.53 -2.89 -14.96
CA ASN A 376 -3.17 -2.26 -13.81
C ASN A 376 -3.71 -3.35 -12.87
N HIS A 377 -3.40 -3.27 -11.58
CA HIS A 377 -3.95 -4.16 -10.55
C HIS A 377 -4.79 -3.44 -9.49
N THR A 378 -5.40 -2.31 -9.86
CA THR A 378 -6.10 -1.34 -9.00
C THR A 378 -5.16 -0.55 -8.09
N TRP A 379 -5.72 0.38 -7.32
CA TRP A 379 -4.93 1.28 -6.49
C TRP A 379 -4.43 0.58 -5.23
N ASP A 380 -5.36 0.02 -4.44
CA ASP A 380 -5.11 -0.54 -3.10
C ASP A 380 -5.71 -1.95 -2.93
N HIS A 381 -5.85 -2.70 -4.03
CA HIS A 381 -6.26 -4.11 -4.08
C HIS A 381 -7.69 -4.43 -3.55
N PRO A 382 -8.73 -3.61 -3.77
CA PRO A 382 -10.08 -3.94 -3.32
C PRO A 382 -10.73 -4.99 -4.23
N ASP A 383 -11.63 -5.81 -3.67
CA ASP A 383 -12.58 -6.60 -4.46
C ASP A 383 -13.54 -5.65 -5.21
N LEU A 384 -13.38 -5.58 -6.54
CA LEU A 384 -14.13 -4.65 -7.38
C LEU A 384 -15.64 -4.94 -7.39
N THR A 385 -16.08 -6.17 -7.08
CA THR A 385 -17.51 -6.50 -6.99
C THR A 385 -18.21 -5.79 -5.83
N GLY A 386 -17.43 -5.32 -4.86
CA GLY A 386 -17.92 -4.57 -3.73
C GLY A 386 -17.99 -3.06 -3.92
N LEU A 387 -17.51 -2.55 -5.04
CA LEU A 387 -17.40 -1.12 -5.29
C LEU A 387 -18.53 -0.62 -6.21
N SER A 388 -18.86 0.66 -6.10
CA SER A 388 -19.66 1.36 -7.10
C SER A 388 -18.86 1.60 -8.38
N PRO A 389 -19.51 1.79 -9.55
CA PRO A 389 -18.80 2.07 -10.80
C PRO A 389 -17.83 3.25 -10.73
N ALA A 390 -18.18 4.32 -10.00
CA ALA A 390 -17.30 5.48 -9.82
C ALA A 390 -16.06 5.15 -8.96
N GLN A 391 -16.21 4.29 -7.95
CA GLN A 391 -15.07 3.83 -7.15
C GLN A 391 -14.17 2.89 -7.95
N VAL A 392 -14.75 2.03 -8.79
CA VAL A 392 -13.97 1.21 -9.73
C VAL A 392 -13.22 2.14 -10.69
N GLU A 393 -13.88 3.12 -11.30
CA GLU A 393 -13.24 4.09 -12.19
C GLU A 393 -12.05 4.80 -11.52
N GLU A 394 -12.21 5.24 -10.28
CA GLU A 394 -11.15 5.91 -9.55
C GLU A 394 -9.95 5.00 -9.27
N GLN A 395 -10.20 3.74 -8.88
CA GLN A 395 -9.16 2.72 -8.67
C GLN A 395 -8.31 2.50 -9.93
N LEU A 396 -8.97 2.40 -11.09
CA LEU A 396 -8.29 2.24 -12.37
C LEU A 396 -7.56 3.53 -12.76
N ARG A 397 -8.23 4.68 -12.69
CA ARG A 397 -7.70 5.98 -13.13
C ARG A 397 -6.44 6.35 -12.36
N LEU A 398 -6.48 6.32 -11.03
CA LEU A 398 -5.32 6.65 -10.20
C LEU A 398 -4.11 5.77 -10.53
N THR A 399 -4.35 4.47 -10.71
CA THR A 399 -3.29 3.51 -11.05
C THR A 399 -2.76 3.72 -12.47
N ASN A 400 -3.63 3.98 -13.45
CA ASN A 400 -3.23 4.31 -14.82
C ASN A 400 -2.35 5.57 -14.86
N ASP A 401 -2.78 6.63 -14.17
CA ASP A 401 -2.08 7.91 -14.10
C ASP A 401 -0.70 7.74 -13.44
N ALA A 402 -0.63 6.97 -12.35
CA ALA A 402 0.63 6.70 -11.64
C ALA A 402 1.62 5.86 -12.47
N ILE A 403 1.14 4.80 -13.14
CA ILE A 403 1.99 3.99 -14.04
C ILE A 403 2.53 4.86 -15.18
N LEU A 404 1.66 5.68 -15.81
CA LEU A 404 2.06 6.58 -16.88
C LEU A 404 3.10 7.60 -16.41
N ALA A 405 2.90 8.20 -15.24
CA ALA A 405 3.82 9.18 -14.68
C ALA A 405 5.19 8.57 -14.34
N ALA A 406 5.22 7.36 -13.77
CA ALA A 406 6.45 6.70 -13.34
C ALA A 406 7.25 6.11 -14.51
N ALA A 407 6.56 5.42 -15.42
CA ALA A 407 7.17 4.58 -16.45
C ALA A 407 7.15 5.19 -17.87
N GLY A 408 6.37 6.25 -18.08
CA GLY A 408 6.18 6.88 -19.39
C GLY A 408 5.33 6.06 -20.37
N VAL A 409 4.71 4.97 -19.91
CA VAL A 409 3.82 4.11 -20.71
C VAL A 409 2.52 3.86 -19.94
N ALA A 410 1.40 3.78 -20.66
CA ALA A 410 0.12 3.39 -20.07
C ALA A 410 0.07 1.87 -19.86
N PRO A 411 -0.62 1.36 -18.82
CA PRO A 411 -0.81 -0.07 -18.66
C PRO A 411 -1.62 -0.66 -19.82
N THR A 412 -1.31 -1.90 -20.21
CA THR A 412 -1.91 -2.54 -21.39
C THR A 412 -3.19 -3.33 -21.09
N SER A 413 -3.43 -3.62 -19.82
CA SER A 413 -4.51 -4.50 -19.35
C SER A 413 -4.84 -4.22 -17.89
N LEU A 414 -6.01 -4.68 -17.45
CA LEU A 414 -6.42 -4.73 -16.05
C LEU A 414 -6.44 -6.20 -15.59
N ARG A 415 -5.90 -6.48 -14.41
CA ARG A 415 -6.23 -7.69 -13.66
C ARG A 415 -6.99 -7.28 -12.40
N PRO A 416 -8.26 -7.66 -12.24
CA PRO A 416 -8.99 -7.39 -11.01
C PRO A 416 -8.40 -8.19 -9.84
N PRO A 417 -8.23 -7.57 -8.65
CA PRO A 417 -7.92 -8.27 -7.41
C PRO A 417 -8.82 -9.49 -7.21
N TYR A 418 -8.23 -10.61 -6.81
CA TYR A 418 -8.93 -11.89 -6.60
C TYR A 418 -9.62 -12.48 -7.85
N GLY A 419 -9.42 -11.88 -9.04
CA GLY A 419 -10.22 -12.17 -10.23
C GLY A 419 -11.67 -11.72 -10.13
N ALA A 420 -12.00 -10.88 -9.14
CA ALA A 420 -13.37 -10.49 -8.81
C ALA A 420 -13.73 -9.15 -9.45
N PHE A 421 -14.69 -9.15 -10.37
CA PHE A 421 -15.23 -7.95 -10.98
C PHE A 421 -16.65 -8.20 -11.52
N VAL A 422 -17.40 -7.13 -11.74
CA VAL A 422 -18.69 -7.19 -12.44
C VAL A 422 -18.48 -6.75 -13.89
N PRO A 423 -18.82 -7.60 -14.88
CA PRO A 423 -18.76 -7.22 -16.29
C PRO A 423 -19.54 -5.92 -16.55
N GLY A 424 -18.87 -4.93 -17.14
CA GLY A 424 -19.45 -3.61 -17.42
C GLY A 424 -19.42 -2.59 -16.28
N GLN A 425 -18.87 -2.93 -15.10
CA GLN A 425 -18.58 -1.94 -14.03
C GLN A 425 -17.17 -1.36 -14.10
N THR A 426 -16.20 -2.12 -14.62
CA THR A 426 -14.94 -1.53 -15.10
C THR A 426 -15.31 -0.52 -16.18
N PRO A 427 -14.83 0.73 -16.14
CA PRO A 427 -15.18 1.74 -17.13
C PRO A 427 -15.18 1.15 -18.52
N SER A 428 -16.37 1.01 -19.08
CA SER A 428 -16.61 0.32 -20.34
C SER A 428 -15.73 0.95 -21.42
N GLY A 429 -14.60 0.31 -21.76
CA GLY A 429 -13.78 0.68 -22.90
C GLY A 429 -12.34 1.16 -22.67
N GLN A 430 -11.75 1.07 -21.47
CA GLN A 430 -10.35 1.52 -21.29
C GLN A 430 -9.30 0.40 -21.39
N LEU A 431 -9.50 -0.76 -20.75
CA LEU A 431 -8.51 -1.84 -20.72
C LEU A 431 -9.16 -3.24 -20.90
N PRO A 432 -8.47 -4.19 -21.54
CA PRO A 432 -8.85 -5.61 -21.53
C PRO A 432 -8.62 -6.21 -20.12
N VAL A 433 -9.48 -7.15 -19.73
CA VAL A 433 -9.38 -7.87 -18.45
C VAL A 433 -8.57 -9.15 -18.66
N VAL A 434 -7.47 -9.30 -17.92
CA VAL A 434 -6.57 -10.45 -18.00
C VAL A 434 -6.55 -11.18 -16.66
N LEU A 435 -7.03 -12.42 -16.68
CA LEU A 435 -6.98 -13.36 -15.57
C LEU A 435 -5.87 -14.39 -15.84
N TRP A 436 -6.05 -15.62 -15.38
CA TRP A 436 -5.08 -16.71 -15.50
C TRP A 436 -5.79 -18.05 -15.63
N ASP A 437 -5.12 -19.02 -16.25
CA ASP A 437 -5.54 -20.42 -16.30
C ASP A 437 -4.68 -21.33 -15.41
N VAL A 438 -3.51 -20.84 -14.98
CA VAL A 438 -2.61 -21.53 -14.05
C VAL A 438 -2.38 -20.66 -12.81
N ASP A 439 -2.95 -21.08 -11.68
CA ASP A 439 -2.71 -20.47 -10.37
C ASP A 439 -1.66 -21.30 -9.60
N THR A 440 -0.57 -20.64 -9.21
CA THR A 440 0.48 -21.30 -8.41
C THR A 440 0.09 -21.46 -6.92
N GLU A 441 -0.94 -20.75 -6.46
CA GLU A 441 -1.25 -20.47 -5.06
C GLU A 441 0.00 -20.13 -4.22
N ASP A 442 0.99 -19.44 -4.80
CA ASP A 442 2.24 -19.03 -4.13
C ASP A 442 2.00 -18.07 -2.94
N TRP A 443 0.92 -17.28 -3.03
CA TRP A 443 0.34 -16.48 -1.96
C TRP A 443 -0.06 -17.32 -0.73
N LYS A 444 -0.39 -18.61 -0.91
CA LYS A 444 -0.86 -19.52 0.12
C LYS A 444 0.20 -20.51 0.58
N ASN A 445 0.93 -21.11 -0.37
CA ASN A 445 1.80 -22.25 -0.08
C ASN A 445 3.19 -21.85 0.45
N ARG A 446 3.70 -20.64 0.10
CA ARG A 446 5.00 -20.10 0.56
C ARG A 446 6.17 -21.08 0.39
N ASN A 447 6.19 -21.86 -0.70
CA ASN A 447 7.16 -22.93 -0.90
C ASN A 447 7.67 -22.97 -2.34
N VAL A 448 8.99 -22.82 -2.49
CA VAL A 448 9.67 -22.76 -3.81
C VAL A 448 9.35 -23.98 -4.69
N ALA A 449 9.45 -25.19 -4.13
CA ALA A 449 9.28 -26.42 -4.89
C ALA A 449 7.82 -26.63 -5.31
N GLU A 450 6.87 -26.34 -4.42
CA GLU A 450 5.44 -26.46 -4.71
C GLU A 450 4.98 -25.39 -5.70
N THR A 451 5.40 -24.13 -5.55
CA THR A 451 5.15 -23.06 -6.53
C THR A 451 5.71 -23.44 -7.91
N THR A 452 6.96 -23.91 -7.97
CA THR A 452 7.57 -24.37 -9.22
C THR A 452 6.75 -25.48 -9.86
N LYS A 453 6.38 -26.50 -9.06
CA LYS A 453 5.58 -27.63 -9.52
C LYS A 453 4.23 -27.18 -10.06
N ARG A 454 3.53 -26.28 -9.38
CA ARG A 454 2.20 -25.81 -9.80
C ARG A 454 2.24 -24.94 -11.04
N ALA A 455 3.26 -24.10 -11.18
CA ALA A 455 3.46 -23.30 -12.39
C ALA A 455 3.65 -24.16 -13.64
N VAL A 456 4.30 -25.32 -13.52
CA VAL A 456 4.53 -26.23 -14.65
C VAL A 456 3.41 -27.27 -14.82
N THR A 457 2.65 -27.56 -13.76
CA THR A 457 1.60 -28.58 -13.78
C THR A 457 0.32 -28.00 -14.37
N GLY A 458 -0.05 -28.47 -15.57
CA GLY A 458 -1.28 -28.05 -16.26
C GLY A 458 -1.09 -26.88 -17.22
N VAL A 459 0.14 -26.38 -17.38
CA VAL A 459 0.48 -25.40 -18.42
C VAL A 459 0.24 -26.00 -19.81
N LYS A 460 -0.26 -25.18 -20.72
CA LYS A 460 -0.49 -25.52 -22.13
C LYS A 460 -0.03 -24.34 -23.01
N PRO A 461 0.21 -24.55 -24.31
CA PRO A 461 0.47 -23.43 -25.22
C PRO A 461 -0.64 -22.39 -25.10
N GLY A 462 -0.27 -21.15 -24.80
CA GLY A 462 -1.23 -20.07 -24.54
C GLY A 462 -1.51 -19.78 -23.06
N SER A 463 -0.95 -20.51 -22.10
CA SER A 463 -1.23 -20.29 -20.67
C SER A 463 -0.68 -18.96 -20.15
N ILE A 464 -1.40 -18.42 -19.17
CA ILE A 464 -1.06 -17.25 -18.37
C ILE A 464 -0.92 -17.73 -16.93
N ILE A 465 0.30 -17.63 -16.39
CA ILE A 465 0.65 -18.14 -15.05
C ILE A 465 0.60 -16.99 -14.04
N LEU A 466 -0.19 -17.15 -12.99
CA LEU A 466 -0.27 -16.21 -11.85
C LEU A 466 0.81 -16.51 -10.79
N LEU A 467 1.62 -15.50 -10.48
CA LEU A 467 2.54 -15.42 -9.35
C LEU A 467 2.42 -14.05 -8.67
N HIS A 468 3.07 -13.88 -7.51
CA HIS A 468 3.15 -12.62 -6.77
C HIS A 468 4.61 -12.28 -6.47
N ASP A 469 5.10 -11.10 -6.87
CA ASP A 469 6.51 -10.72 -6.72
C ASP A 469 6.84 -10.10 -5.34
N ILE A 470 5.86 -10.00 -4.45
CA ILE A 470 6.01 -9.49 -3.09
C ILE A 470 6.52 -10.54 -2.09
N HIS A 471 6.80 -11.77 -2.56
CA HIS A 471 7.22 -12.89 -1.72
C HIS A 471 8.55 -13.49 -2.18
N PRO A 472 9.51 -13.72 -1.26
CA PRO A 472 10.82 -14.23 -1.63
C PRO A 472 10.73 -15.64 -2.25
N THR A 473 9.85 -16.49 -1.71
CA THR A 473 9.65 -17.86 -2.20
C THR A 473 9.08 -17.93 -3.61
N SER A 474 8.32 -16.92 -4.03
CA SER A 474 7.79 -16.82 -5.39
C SER A 474 8.90 -16.45 -6.36
N VAL A 475 9.70 -15.43 -6.01
CA VAL A 475 10.87 -15.01 -6.79
C VAL A 475 11.91 -16.13 -6.89
N ASP A 476 12.17 -16.85 -5.79
CA ASP A 476 13.12 -17.97 -5.76
C ASP A 476 12.64 -19.19 -6.60
N ALA A 477 11.35 -19.30 -6.92
CA ALA A 477 10.81 -20.34 -7.77
C ALA A 477 11.01 -20.07 -9.27
N VAL A 478 11.11 -18.79 -9.67
CA VAL A 478 11.16 -18.36 -11.08
C VAL A 478 12.28 -19.03 -11.88
N PRO A 479 13.54 -19.16 -11.40
CA PRO A 479 14.57 -19.88 -12.14
C PRO A 479 14.19 -21.32 -12.49
N GLY A 480 13.58 -22.04 -11.54
CA GLY A 480 13.14 -23.42 -11.74
C GLY A 480 11.96 -23.53 -12.71
N ILE A 481 11.05 -22.56 -12.70
CA ILE A 481 9.92 -22.48 -13.63
C ILE A 481 10.43 -22.24 -15.05
N ILE A 482 11.30 -21.24 -15.23
CA ILE A 482 11.89 -20.89 -16.53
C ILE A 482 12.58 -22.09 -17.15
N HIS A 483 13.48 -22.73 -16.39
CA HIS A 483 14.24 -23.89 -16.85
C HIS A 483 13.31 -25.01 -17.34
N LYS A 484 12.34 -25.42 -16.51
CA LYS A 484 11.43 -26.53 -16.83
C LYS A 484 10.56 -26.26 -18.05
N LEU A 485 10.07 -25.03 -18.21
CA LEU A 485 9.22 -24.69 -19.36
C LEU A 485 10.04 -24.54 -20.64
N GLN A 486 11.26 -24.02 -20.59
CA GLN A 486 12.18 -24.00 -21.73
C GLN A 486 12.56 -25.43 -22.18
N GLU A 487 12.85 -26.33 -21.23
CA GLU A 487 13.08 -27.76 -21.51
C GLU A 487 11.86 -28.41 -22.17
N ALA A 488 10.66 -28.01 -21.78
CA ALA A 488 9.41 -28.45 -22.39
C ALA A 488 9.08 -27.76 -23.73
N GLY A 489 9.95 -26.87 -24.23
CA GLY A 489 9.83 -26.23 -25.54
C GLY A 489 8.98 -24.96 -25.56
N TYR A 490 8.68 -24.37 -24.40
CA TYR A 490 7.91 -23.13 -24.32
C TYR A 490 8.75 -21.89 -24.59
N VAL A 491 8.14 -20.92 -25.26
CA VAL A 491 8.67 -19.57 -25.45
C VAL A 491 7.98 -18.62 -24.47
N PHE A 492 8.75 -17.84 -23.72
CA PHE A 492 8.18 -16.89 -22.78
C PHE A 492 7.88 -15.57 -23.47
N VAL A 493 6.71 -15.01 -23.21
CA VAL A 493 6.24 -13.78 -23.84
C VAL A 493 5.48 -12.91 -22.84
N THR A 494 5.35 -11.62 -23.11
CA THR A 494 4.40 -10.76 -22.39
C THR A 494 2.95 -11.11 -22.75
N VAL A 495 1.99 -10.75 -21.91
CA VAL A 495 0.56 -10.94 -22.19
C VAL A 495 0.13 -10.27 -23.51
N PRO A 496 0.53 -9.01 -23.81
CA PRO A 496 0.22 -8.40 -25.11
C PRO A 496 0.77 -9.19 -26.31
N THR A 497 1.97 -9.77 -26.18
CA THR A 497 2.55 -10.61 -27.24
C THR A 497 1.81 -11.94 -27.39
N LEU A 498 1.42 -12.54 -26.26
CA LEU A 498 0.69 -13.80 -26.23
C LEU A 498 -0.69 -13.68 -26.90
N LEU A 499 -1.46 -12.66 -26.51
CA LEU A 499 -2.85 -12.48 -26.92
C LEU A 499 -3.00 -11.67 -28.22
N GLY A 500 -1.98 -10.89 -28.60
CA GLY A 500 -2.05 -9.98 -29.74
C GLY A 500 -3.00 -8.82 -29.46
N GLN A 501 -3.89 -8.52 -30.41
CA GLN A 501 -4.89 -7.46 -30.24
C GLN A 501 -5.92 -7.88 -29.18
N MET A 502 -5.92 -7.17 -28.05
CA MET A 502 -6.88 -7.36 -26.97
C MET A 502 -7.96 -6.28 -27.04
N GLU A 503 -9.22 -6.69 -26.92
CA GLU A 503 -10.37 -5.78 -26.98
C GLU A 503 -10.68 -5.22 -25.58
N PRO A 504 -10.81 -3.89 -25.42
CA PRO A 504 -11.20 -3.30 -24.14
C PRO A 504 -12.50 -3.89 -23.60
N GLY A 505 -12.50 -4.28 -22.32
CA GLY A 505 -13.64 -4.94 -21.66
C GLY A 505 -13.83 -6.42 -21.98
N ALA A 506 -13.07 -7.00 -22.91
CA ALA A 506 -13.03 -8.46 -23.08
C ALA A 506 -12.22 -9.12 -21.95
N VAL A 507 -12.51 -10.39 -21.68
CA VAL A 507 -11.92 -11.16 -20.57
C VAL A 507 -11.11 -12.31 -21.13
N TYR A 508 -9.85 -12.41 -20.70
CA TYR A 508 -8.89 -13.40 -21.17
C TYR A 508 -8.34 -14.21 -19.99
N TYR A 509 -8.36 -15.53 -20.11
CA TYR A 509 -7.76 -16.45 -19.11
C TYR A 509 -6.49 -17.13 -19.65
N SER A 510 -6.44 -17.28 -20.97
CA SER A 510 -5.33 -17.82 -21.77
C SER A 510 -5.45 -17.24 -23.18
N ARG A 511 -4.50 -17.57 -24.07
CA ARG A 511 -4.62 -17.33 -25.51
C ARG A 511 -5.79 -18.08 -26.14
#